data_AF-A0A956KIW0-F1
#
_entry.id   AF-A0A956KIW0-F1
#
_cell.length_a   1.000
_cell.length_b   1.000
_cell.length_c   1.000
_cell.angle_alpha   90.00
_cell.angle_beta   90.00
_cell.angle_gamma   90.00
#
_symmetry.space_group_name_H-M   'P 1'
#
loop_
_entity.id
_entity.type
_entity.pdbx_description
1 polymer ?
#
loop_
_entity_poly.entity_id
_entity_poly.type
_entity_poly.pdbx_seq_one_letter_code
_entity_poly.pdbx_strand_id
1 'polypeptide(L)' 'MLDFIEIGPDPARARASVIWLHGLGADGHDFEPIPPMLGMPDVRFILPHAPMRPVTINGGFVMRAWYDILSI' A
#
# COMPACT_ATOMS: atom_id res chain seq x y z
N MET A 1 -12.50 1.02 -8.09
CA MET A 1 -11.95 0.58 -6.78
C MET A 1 -10.48 0.28 -7.00
N LEU A 2 -9.60 0.51 -6.02
CA LEU A 2 -8.18 0.18 -6.15
C LEU A 2 -7.96 -1.32 -5.96
N ASP A 3 -6.95 -1.86 -6.63
CA ASP A 3 -6.41 -3.19 -6.31
C ASP A 3 -5.65 -3.12 -4.98
N PHE A 4 -5.68 -4.19 -4.19
CA PHE A 4 -4.98 -4.27 -2.92
C PHE A 4 -4.67 -5.72 -2.54
N ILE A 5 -3.66 -5.87 -1.68
CA ILE A 5 -3.39 -7.12 -0.97
C ILE A 5 -4.06 -7.05 0.40
N GLU A 6 -4.65 -8.16 0.83
CA GLU A 6 -5.25 -8.30 2.15
C GLU A 6 -4.59 -9.44 2.91
N ILE A 7 -4.13 -9.16 4.13
CA ILE A 7 -3.42 -10.12 5.00
C ILE A 7 -4.02 -10.04 6.39
N GLY A 8 -4.28 -11.20 7.01
CA GLY A 8 -4.82 -11.29 8.36
C GLY A 8 -6.19 -11.97 8.40
N PRO A 9 -6.95 -11.79 9.49
CA PRO A 9 -8.22 -12.47 9.68
C PRO A 9 -9.33 -11.90 8.79
N ASP A 10 -10.38 -12.69 8.58
CA ASP A 10 -11.62 -12.24 7.95
C ASP A 10 -12.14 -10.94 8.60
N PRO A 11 -12.73 -9.99 7.83
CA PRO A 11 -13.21 -8.72 8.36
C PRO A 11 -14.19 -8.83 9.54
N ALA A 12 -14.98 -9.90 9.62
CA ALA A 12 -15.91 -10.11 10.74
C ALA A 12 -15.20 -10.55 12.03
N ARG A 13 -13.94 -10.98 11.95
CA ARG A 13 -13.11 -11.43 13.09
C ARG A 13 -11.99 -10.48 13.44
N ALA A 14 -11.61 -9.59 12.52
CA ALA A 14 -10.59 -8.58 12.75
C ALA A 14 -11.01 -7.64 13.89
N ARG A 15 -10.09 -7.37 14.83
CA ARG A 15 -10.30 -6.42 15.93
C ARG A 15 -9.85 -5.01 15.58
N ALA A 16 -8.98 -4.88 14.58
CA ALA A 16 -8.52 -3.63 14.03
C ALA A 16 -8.14 -3.80 12.55
N SER A 17 -7.96 -2.69 11.85
CA SER A 17 -7.45 -2.67 10.49
C SER A 17 -6.33 -1.65 10.33
N VAL A 18 -5.33 -2.00 9.53
CA VAL A 18 -4.25 -1.11 9.09
C VAL A 18 -4.35 -0.99 7.57
N ILE A 19 -4.49 0.23 7.09
CA ILE A 19 -4.37 0.55 5.66
C ILE A 19 -2.99 1.15 5.45
N TRP A 20 -2.11 0.44 4.74
CA TRP A 20 -0.73 0.85 4.55
C TRP A 20 -0.53 1.35 3.12
N LEU A 21 -0.29 2.65 2.97
CA LEU A 21 0.02 3.26 1.68
C LEU A 21 1.54 3.23 1.45
N HIS A 22 1.97 2.52 0.41
CA HIS A 22 3.39 2.43 0.04
C HIS A 22 3.96 3.78 -0.45
N GLY A 23 5.29 3.89 -0.51
CA GLY A 23 6.01 5.07 -1.05
C GLY A 23 6.02 5.14 -2.58
N LEU A 24 6.57 6.23 -3.13
CA LEU A 24 6.67 6.45 -4.58
C LEU A 24 7.37 5.28 -5.29
N GLY A 25 6.77 4.75 -6.36
CA GLY A 25 7.35 3.70 -7.19
C GLY A 25 7.24 2.27 -6.67
N ALA A 26 6.91 2.10 -5.39
CA ALA A 26 6.65 0.79 -4.77
C ALA A 26 5.23 0.29 -5.05
N ASP A 27 4.89 -0.89 -4.57
CA ASP A 27 3.53 -1.41 -4.51
C ASP A 27 3.25 -2.23 -3.24
N GLY A 28 2.01 -2.74 -3.06
CA GLY A 28 1.64 -3.53 -1.88
C GLY A 28 2.47 -4.79 -1.65
N HIS A 29 3.00 -5.43 -2.70
CA HIS A 29 3.78 -6.68 -2.57
C HIS A 29 5.13 -6.44 -1.88
N ASP A 30 5.70 -5.24 -2.02
CA ASP A 30 6.96 -4.88 -1.33
C ASP A 30 6.83 -4.95 0.20
N PHE A 31 5.59 -4.90 0.72
CA PHE A 31 5.28 -4.88 2.16
C PHE A 31 4.56 -6.15 2.64
N GLU A 32 4.16 -7.06 1.75
CA GLU A 32 3.48 -8.32 2.10
C GLU A 32 4.22 -9.17 3.17
N PRO A 33 5.57 -9.22 3.20
CA PRO A 33 6.28 -9.95 4.26
C PRO A 33 6.19 -9.31 5.65
N ILE A 34 5.80 -8.03 5.79
CA ILE A 34 5.87 -7.29 7.06
C ILE A 34 4.74 -7.68 8.03
N PRO A 35 3.44 -7.70 7.64
CA PRO A 35 2.35 -8.08 8.54
C PRO A 35 2.58 -9.37 9.37
N PRO A 36 3.03 -10.51 8.81
CA PRO A 36 3.29 -11.70 9.61
C PRO A 36 4.45 -11.53 10.60
N MET A 37 5.39 -10.62 10.36
CA MET A 37 6.52 -10.34 11.27
C MET A 37 6.10 -9.49 12.49
N LEU A 38 4.99 -8.77 12.43
CA LEU A 38 4.54 -7.87 13.50
C LEU A 38 3.86 -8.60 14.68
N GLY A 39 3.53 -9.88 14.54
CA GLY A 39 2.91 -10.66 15.62
C GLY A 39 1.50 -10.17 16.01
N MET A 40 0.74 -9.67 15.03
CA MET A 40 -0.60 -9.08 15.23
C MET A 40 -1.70 -9.93 14.57
N PRO A 41 -2.08 -11.10 15.14
CA PRO A 41 -2.97 -12.06 14.48
C PRO A 41 -4.42 -11.57 14.35
N ASP A 42 -4.85 -10.63 15.19
CA ASP A 42 -6.20 -10.07 15.20
C ASP A 42 -6.35 -8.80 14.34
N VAL A 43 -5.29 -8.41 13.62
CA VAL A 43 -5.24 -7.20 12.80
C VAL A 43 -5.29 -7.57 11.32
N ARG A 44 -6.22 -6.92 10.61
CA ARG A 44 -6.34 -7.00 9.15
C ARG A 44 -5.48 -5.91 8.51
N PHE A 45 -4.58 -6.29 7.62
CA PHE A 45 -3.73 -5.38 6.85
C PHE A 45 -4.24 -5.30 5.42
N ILE A 46 -4.41 -4.06 4.93
CA ILE A 46 -4.84 -3.75 3.57
C ILE A 46 -3.72 -2.92 2.94
N LEU A 47 -3.11 -3.46 1.88
CA LEU A 47 -1.97 -2.87 1.18
C LEU A 47 -2.43 -2.48 -0.25
N PRO A 48 -3.08 -1.31 -0.43
CA PRO A 48 -3.55 -0.88 -1.75
C PRO A 48 -2.40 -0.48 -2.66
N HIS A 49 -2.60 -0.68 -3.96
CA HIS A 49 -1.69 -0.23 -4.99
C HIS A 49 -2.07 1.15 -5.51
N ALA A 50 -1.13 2.09 -5.48
CA ALA A 50 -1.32 3.37 -6.14
C ALA A 50 -1.44 3.16 -7.66
N PRO A 51 -2.27 3.96 -8.36
CA PRO A 51 -2.36 3.87 -9.81
C PRO A 51 -1.07 4.36 -10.49
N MET A 52 -0.85 3.88 -11.72
CA MET A 52 0.24 4.36 -12.57
C MET A 52 -0.08 5.76 -13.08
N ARG A 53 0.85 6.70 -12.93
CA ARG A 53 0.72 8.08 -13.41
C ARG A 53 2.08 8.72 -13.66
N PRO A 54 2.18 9.73 -14.54
CA PRO A 54 3.39 10.54 -14.66
C PRO A 54 3.66 11.31 -13.36
N VAL A 55 4.93 11.45 -12.98
CA VAL A 55 5.36 12.16 -11.77
C VAL A 55 6.36 13.27 -12.12
N THR A 56 6.03 14.52 -11.78
CA THR A 56 6.75 15.74 -12.19
C THR A 56 8.18 15.79 -11.68
N ILE A 57 8.43 15.49 -10.40
CA ILE A 57 9.79 15.51 -9.83
C ILE A 57 10.71 14.47 -10.50
N ASN A 58 10.13 13.41 -11.06
CA ASN A 58 10.82 12.40 -11.84
C ASN A 58 10.68 12.67 -13.34
N GLY A 59 10.65 13.93 -13.78
CA GLY A 59 10.67 14.29 -15.21
C GLY A 59 9.52 13.69 -16.03
N GLY A 60 8.37 13.39 -15.40
CA GLY A 60 7.20 12.80 -16.06
C GLY A 60 7.25 11.28 -16.21
N PHE A 61 8.22 10.58 -15.60
CA PHE A 61 8.23 9.10 -15.60
C PHE A 61 6.92 8.54 -15.03
N VAL A 62 6.36 7.54 -15.71
CA VAL A 62 5.12 6.87 -15.29
C VAL A 62 5.44 5.77 -14.30
N MET A 63 4.99 5.94 -13.06
CA MET A 63 5.18 4.96 -11.98
C MET A 63 4.00 5.00 -11.01
N ARG A 64 3.98 4.08 -10.03
CA ARG A 64 2.94 4.07 -9.00
C ARG A 64 3.10 5.28 -8.07
N ALA A 65 2.06 6.12 -8.00
CA ALA A 65 2.04 7.30 -7.13
C ALA A 65 0.62 7.68 -6.69
N TRP A 66 0.48 8.10 -5.43
CA TRP A 66 -0.81 8.52 -4.84
C TRP A 66 -1.27 9.89 -5.28
N TYR A 67 -0.31 10.77 -5.60
CA TYR A 67 -0.48 12.13 -6.11
C TYR A 67 0.79 12.49 -6.90
N ASP A 68 0.73 13.55 -7.68
CA ASP A 68 1.91 14.08 -8.34
C ASP A 68 2.81 14.83 -7.35
N ILE A 69 4.12 14.72 -7.50
CA ILE A 69 5.11 15.36 -6.64
C ILE A 69 5.86 16.37 -7.51
N LEU A 70 5.76 17.65 -7.16
CA LEU A 70 6.33 18.74 -7.96
C LEU A 70 7.78 19.05 -7.57
N SER A 71 8.11 18.96 -6.27
CA SER A 71 9.41 19.29 -5.68
C SER A 71 9.53 18.70 -4.27
N ILE A 72 10.75 18.66 -3.72
CA ILE A 72 11.05 18.39 -2.29
C ILE A 72 11.05 19.69 -1.50
#